data_AF-A0A1B6ZAC5-F1
#
_entry.id   AF-A0A1B6ZAC5-F1
#
_cell.length_a   1.000
_cell.length_b   1.000
_cell.length_c   1.000
_cell.angle_alpha   90.00
_cell.angle_beta   90.00
_cell.angle_gamma   90.00
#
_symmetry.space_group_name_H-M   'P 1'
#
loop_
_entity.id
_entity.type
_entity.pdbx_description
1 polymer ?
#
loop_
_entity_poly.entity_id
_entity_poly.type
_entity_poly.pdbx_seq_one_letter_code
_entity_poly.pdbx_strand_id
1 'polypeptide(L)' 'MMRRKIAAKYLDMSEASFLREVASLNLPMPVLIGKKEYWYREAIDKAVAILFGVVEPDWSDIALYDRSDAKGT' A
#
# COMPACT_ATOMS: atom_id res chain seq x y z
N MET A 1 11.30 -1.18 -6.16
CA MET A 1 10.80 -0.46 -4.96
C MET A 1 10.68 1.02 -5.27
N MET A 2 9.68 1.69 -4.71
CA MET A 2 9.35 3.10 -5.00
C MET A 2 9.32 3.92 -3.71
N ARG A 3 9.86 5.14 -3.76
CA ARG A 3 9.64 6.17 -2.73
C ARG A 3 8.20 6.68 -2.81
N ARG A 4 7.70 7.27 -1.74
CA ARG A 4 6.37 7.94 -1.68
C ARG A 4 6.08 8.79 -2.93
N LYS A 5 6.96 9.74 -3.27
CA LYS A 5 6.85 10.59 -4.46
C LYS A 5 6.70 9.79 -5.77
N ILE A 6 7.44 8.70 -5.93
CA ILE A 6 7.39 7.86 -7.12
C ILE A 6 6.10 7.05 -7.15
N ALA A 7 5.67 6.50 -6.01
CA ALA A 7 4.44 5.74 -5.89
C ALA A 7 3.20 6.61 -6.15
N ALA A 8 3.16 7.82 -5.59
CA ALA A 8 2.10 8.80 -5.84
C ALA A 8 2.03 9.21 -7.32
N LYS A 9 3.18 9.52 -7.93
CA LYS A 9 3.27 9.82 -9.36
C LYS A 9 2.84 8.64 -10.25
N TYR A 10 3.14 7.41 -9.83
CA TYR A 10 2.77 6.21 -10.57
C TYR A 10 1.26 6.03 -10.71
N LEU A 11 0.51 6.43 -9.68
CA LEU A 11 -0.96 6.44 -9.67
C LEU A 11 -1.56 7.79 -10.11
N ASP A 12 -0.75 8.67 -10.70
CA ASP A 12 -1.14 10.00 -11.15
C ASP A 12 -1.87 10.86 -10.10
N MET A 13 -1.38 10.83 -8.85
CA MET A 13 -1.98 11.57 -7.74
C MET A 13 -0.94 12.31 -6.88
N SER A 14 -1.42 13.23 -6.04
CA SER A 14 -0.58 13.95 -5.07
C SER A 14 -0.08 13.00 -3.95
N GLU A 15 1.07 13.31 -3.34
CA GLU A 15 1.58 12.53 -2.19
C GLU A 15 0.60 12.52 -1.01
N ALA A 16 -0.16 13.60 -0.81
CA ALA A 16 -1.16 13.70 0.25
C ALA A 16 -2.40 12.83 -0.02
N SER A 17 -2.83 12.73 -1.28
CA SER A 17 -3.91 11.82 -1.68
C SER A 17 -3.46 10.37 -1.55
N PHE A 18 -2.25 10.06 -2.01
CA PHE A 18 -1.67 8.73 -1.89
C PHE A 18 -1.61 8.25 -0.43
N LEU A 19 -1.15 9.10 0.50
CA LEU A 19 -1.11 8.75 1.92
C LEU A 19 -2.49 8.58 2.54
N ARG A 20 -3.52 9.27 2.04
CA ARG A 20 -4.91 9.06 2.48
C ARG A 20 -5.41 7.68 2.07
N GLU A 21 -5.16 7.26 0.83
CA GLU A 21 -5.52 5.91 0.36
C GLU A 21 -4.78 4.81 1.14
N VAL A 22 -3.51 5.04 1.50
CA VAL A 22 -2.76 4.13 2.38
C VAL A 22 -3.40 4.07 3.77
N ALA A 23 -3.77 5.21 4.35
CA ALA A 23 -4.43 5.26 5.66
C ALA A 23 -5.84 4.63 5.66
N SER A 24 -6.54 4.69 4.53
CA SER A 24 -7.84 4.06 4.31
C SER A 24 -7.74 2.58 3.94
N LEU A 25 -6.53 1.99 3.92
CA LEU A 25 -6.26 0.60 3.56
C LEU A 25 -6.64 0.22 2.11
N ASN A 26 -6.88 1.20 1.24
CA ASN A 26 -7.09 0.99 -0.19
C ASN A 26 -5.76 0.70 -0.92
N LEU A 27 -4.64 1.18 -0.36
CA LEU A 27 -3.29 0.93 -0.87
C LEU A 27 -2.43 0.26 0.20
N PRO A 28 -1.39 -0.50 -0.19
CA PRO A 28 -0.53 -1.21 0.76
C PRO A 28 0.26 -0.27 1.67
N MET A 29 0.45 -0.69 2.91
CA MET A 29 1.33 -0.03 3.87
C MET A 29 2.79 -0.04 3.38
N PRO A 30 3.58 1.00 3.68
CA PRO A 30 4.99 1.03 3.30
C PRO A 30 5.81 -0.01 4.07
N VAL A 31 6.84 -0.52 3.43
CA VAL A 31 7.93 -1.24 4.10
C VAL A 31 9.00 -0.24 4.51
N LEU A 32 9.45 -0.32 5.77
CA LEU A 32 10.53 0.50 6.29
C LEU A 32 11.89 -0.16 6.05
N ILE A 33 12.74 0.47 5.23
CA ILE A 33 14.13 0.03 4.98
C ILE A 33 15.06 1.19 5.30
N GLY A 34 15.90 1.05 6.33
CA GLY A 34 16.81 2.11 6.77
C GLY A 34 16.09 3.41 7.13
N LYS A 35 15.01 3.32 7.92
CA LYS A 35 14.14 4.44 8.36
C LYS A 35 13.39 5.18 7.25
N LYS A 36 13.40 4.67 6.03
CA LYS A 36 12.66 5.27 4.93
C LYS A 36 11.60 4.32 4.42
N GLU A 37 10.48 4.91 4.01
CA GLU A 37 9.34 4.20 3.46
C GLU A 37 9.57 3.84 2.00
N TYR A 38 9.19 2.61 1.64
CA TYR A 38 9.17 2.11 0.29
C TYR A 38 7.90 1.34 0.03
N TRP A 39 7.40 1.50 -1.19
CA TRP A 39 6.32 0.70 -1.74
C TRP A 39 6.84 -0.25 -2.79
N TYR A 40 6.23 -1.43 -2.83
CA TYR A 40 6.47 -2.40 -3.88
C TYR A 40 5.44 -2.22 -4.99
N ARG A 41 5.89 -2.26 -6.24
CA ARG A 41 5.04 -1.98 -7.40
C ARG A 41 3.92 -3.02 -7.53
N GLU A 42 4.28 -4.29 -7.49
CA GLU A 42 3.32 -5.38 -7.69
C GLU A 42 2.25 -5.40 -6.59
N ALA A 43 2.59 -4.98 -5.37
CA ALA A 43 1.61 -4.83 -4.30
C ALA A 43 0.60 -3.69 -4.58
N ILE A 44 1.08 -2.57 -5.14
CA ILE A 44 0.19 -1.48 -5.58
C ILE A 44 -0.68 -1.95 -6.74
N ASP A 45 -0.09 -2.58 -7.77
CA ASP A 45 -0.83 -3.05 -8.93
C ASP A 45 -1.92 -4.07 -8.52
N LYS A 46 -1.61 -4.96 -7.57
CA LYS A 46 -2.59 -5.91 -7.00
C LYS A 46 -3.72 -5.19 -6.27
N ALA A 47 -3.41 -4.24 -5.38
CA ALA A 47 -4.43 -3.48 -4.66
C ALA A 47 -5.35 -2.70 -5.63
N VAL A 48 -4.76 -2.08 -6.66
CA VAL A 48 -5.50 -1.39 -7.72
C VAL A 48 -6.39 -2.37 -8.49
N ALA A 49 -5.87 -3.54 -8.88
CA ALA A 49 -6.66 -4.56 -9.58
C ALA A 49 -7.86 -5.04 -8.74
N ILE A 50 -7.70 -5.18 -7.42
CA ILE A 50 -8.80 -5.49 -6.49
C ILE A 50 -9.84 -4.37 -6.47
N LEU A 51 -9.43 -3.10 -6.35
CA LEU A 51 -10.34 -1.95 -6.34
C LEU A 51 -11.15 -1.82 -7.64
N PHE A 52 -10.56 -2.19 -8.78
CA PHE A 52 -11.25 -2.24 -10.07
C PHE A 52 -12.05 -3.53 -10.32
N GLY A 53 -12.06 -4.48 -9.37
CA GLY A 53 -12.76 -5.75 -9.50
C GLY A 53 -12.16 -6.70 -10.55
N VAL A 54 -10.90 -6.50 -10.94
CA VAL A 54 -10.16 -7.34 -11.89
C VAL A 54 -9.65 -8.61 -11.22
N VAL A 55 -9.39 -8.54 -9.91
CA VAL A 55 -8.87 -9.64 -9.09
C VAL A 55 -9.71 -9.73 -7.83
N GLU A 56 -10.12 -10.94 -7.44
CA GLU A 56 -10.75 -11.15 -6.14
C GLU A 56 -9.70 -11.09 -5.00
N PRO A 57 -10.02 -10.47 -3.85
CA PRO A 57 -9.13 -10.47 -2.70
C PRO A 57 -8.95 -11.90 -2.18
N ASP A 58 -7.71 -12.32 -1.94
CA ASP A 58 -7.45 -13.57 -1.23
C ASP A 58 -7.37 -13.32 0.28
N TRP A 59 -7.74 -14.31 1.08
CA TRP A 59 -7.66 -14.28 2.55
C TRP A 59 -6.22 -14.02 3.04
N SER A 60 -5.21 -14.40 2.25
CA SER A 60 -3.79 -14.11 2.55
C SER A 60 -3.43 -12.62 2.45
N ASP A 61 -4.18 -11.84 1.69
CA ASP A 61 -3.95 -10.39 1.54
C ASP A 61 -4.32 -9.63 2.81
N ILE A 62 -5.38 -10.06 3.50
CA ILE A 62 -5.89 -9.45 4.75
C ILE A 62 -4.87 -9.61 5.89
N ALA A 63 -4.25 -10.79 6.00
CA ALA A 63 -3.31 -11.12 7.08
C ALA A 63 -1.98 -10.33 7.03
N LEU A 64 -1.65 -9.70 5.90
CA LEU A 64 -0.46 -8.84 5.76
C LEU A 64 -0.70 -7.43 6.29
N TYR A 65 -1.94 -6.93 6.27
CA TYR A 65 -2.29 -5.63 6.81
C TYR A 65 -2.36 -5.64 8.35
N ASP A 66 -2.85 -6.73 8.93
CA ASP A 66 -3.08 -6.91 10.37
C ASP A 66 -1.78 -6.93 11.23
N ARG A 67 -0.62 -7.22 10.63
CA ARG A 67 0.67 -7.17 11.36
C ARG A 67 1.10 -5.77 11.79
N SER A 68 0.39 -4.73 11.36
CA SER A 68 0.65 -3.34 11.75
C SER A 68 0.21 -3.04 13.19
N ASP A 69 -0.68 -3.85 13.76
CA ASP A 69 -1.24 -3.67 15.11
C ASP A 69 -0.49 -4.44 16.22
N ALA A 70 0.57 -5.17 15.89
CA ALA A 70 1.35 -5.95 16.86
C ALA A 70 2.39 -5.12 17.67
N LYS A 71 2.16 -3.83 17.87
CA LYS A 71 2.91 -2.99 18.84
C LYS A 71 1.96 -2.20 19.74
N GLY A 72 1.21 -2.93 20.56
CA GLY A 72 0.45 -2.40 21.67
C GLY A 72 0.50 -3.37 22.85
N THR A 73 1.62 -3.40 23.56
CA THR A 73 1.76 -3.77 24.99
C THR A 73 3.16 -3.47 25.48
#